data_AF-A0AAE3XAK2-F1
#
_entry.id   AF-A0AAE3XAK2-F1
#
_cell.length_a   1.000
_cell.length_b   1.000
_cell.length_c   1.000
_cell.angle_alpha   90.00
_cell.angle_beta   90.00
_cell.angle_gamma   90.00
#
_symmetry.space_group_name_H-M   'P 1'
#
loop_
_entity.id
_entity.type
_entity.pdbx_description
1 polymer ?
#
loop_
_entity_poly.entity_id
_entity_poly.type
_entity_poly.pdbx_seq_one_letter_code
_entity_poly.pdbx_strand_id
1 'polypeptide(L)' 'MQADSPAVPAGGFASCAAARAAGAALPLRWGQPGYRPGLDGDGDGLACER' A
#
# COMPACT_ATOMS: atom_id res chain seq x y z
N MET A 1 -17.11 18.63 -5.84
CA MET A 1 -17.02 18.32 -4.40
C MET A 1 -16.57 16.87 -4.20
N GLN A 2 -15.35 16.53 -4.61
CA GLN A 2 -14.71 15.27 -4.21
C GLN A 2 -13.53 15.65 -3.32
N ALA A 3 -13.65 15.35 -2.03
CA ALA A 3 -12.51 15.35 -1.13
C ALA A 3 -11.72 14.09 -1.48
N ASP A 4 -10.72 14.25 -2.34
CA ASP A 4 -9.64 13.27 -2.51
C ASP A 4 -8.80 13.33 -1.24
N SER A 5 -9.36 12.82 -0.14
CA SER A 5 -8.55 12.37 0.98
C SER A 5 -7.54 11.38 0.43
N PRO A 6 -6.31 11.28 0.95
CA PRO A 6 -5.41 10.16 0.67
C PRO A 6 -6.01 8.89 1.31
N ALA A 7 -7.16 8.47 0.80
CA ALA A 7 -7.85 7.27 1.18
C ALA A 7 -7.09 6.15 0.51
N VAL A 8 -6.40 5.39 1.33
CA VAL A 8 -5.67 4.21 0.92
C VAL A 8 -6.56 3.39 -0.02
N PRO A 9 -6.16 3.12 -1.27
CA PRO A 9 -7.04 2.49 -2.24
C PRO A 9 -7.50 1.14 -1.69
N ALA A 10 -8.82 0.91 -1.70
CA ALA A 10 -9.41 -0.34 -1.19
C ALA A 10 -8.87 -1.58 -1.92
N GLY A 11 -8.44 -1.42 -3.18
CA GLY A 11 -7.81 -2.46 -3.98
C GLY A 11 -6.30 -2.62 -3.77
N GLY A 12 -5.69 -1.84 -2.86
CA GLY A 12 -4.25 -1.81 -2.64
C GLY A 12 -3.51 -0.85 -3.55
N PHE A 13 -2.25 -0.56 -3.23
CA PHE A 13 -1.42 0.31 -4.07
C PHE A 13 -1.01 -0.38 -5.38
N ALA A 14 -0.78 0.44 -6.42
CA ALA A 14 -0.24 -0.05 -7.69
C ALA A 14 1.25 -0.40 -7.59
N SER A 15 1.98 0.33 -6.75
CA SER A 15 3.40 0.12 -6.49
C SER A 15 3.80 0.67 -5.13
N CYS A 16 4.96 0.25 -4.63
CA CYS A 16 5.55 0.77 -3.40
C CYS A 16 5.87 2.28 -3.47
N ALA A 17 6.17 2.79 -4.67
CA ALA A 17 6.34 4.22 -4.89
C ALA A 17 5.03 4.99 -4.69
N ALA A 18 3.90 4.45 -5.18
CA ALA A 18 2.58 5.04 -4.94
C ALA A 18 2.21 5.01 -3.45
N ALA A 19 2.51 3.91 -2.75
CA ALA A 19 2.33 3.80 -1.31
C ALA A 19 3.12 4.87 -0.54
N ARG A 20 4.42 5.04 -0.87
CA ARG A 20 5.27 6.10 -0.30
C ARG A 20 4.74 7.50 -0.59
N ALA A 21 4.40 7.77 -1.85
CA ALA A 21 3.91 9.09 -2.27
C ALA A 21 2.58 9.44 -1.61
N ALA A 22 1.72 8.44 -1.37
CA ALA A 22 0.47 8.60 -0.63
C ALA A 22 0.67 8.73 0.89
N GLY A 23 1.90 8.60 1.40
CA GLY A 23 2.18 8.64 2.84
C GLY A 23 1.67 7.40 3.59
N ALA A 24 1.56 6.26 2.91
CA ALA A 24 1.21 5.01 3.56
C ALA A 24 2.28 4.60 4.59
N ALA A 25 1.84 4.02 5.71
CA ALA A 25 2.75 3.44 6.69
C ALA A 25 3.49 2.25 6.06
N LEU A 26 4.81 2.41 5.88
CA LEU A 26 5.70 1.40 5.30
C LEU A 26 6.58 0.78 6.38
N PRO A 27 6.86 -0.53 6.31
CA PRO A 27 6.38 -1.49 5.30
C PRO A 27 4.87 -1.76 5.39
N LEU A 28 4.24 -2.02 4.24
CA LEU A 28 2.83 -2.40 4.15
C LEU A 28 2.69 -3.83 4.65
N ARG A 29 1.99 -4.00 5.76
CA ARG A 29 1.77 -5.31 6.37
C ARG A 29 0.48 -5.93 5.88
N TRP A 30 0.43 -7.25 5.79
CA TRP A 30 -0.84 -7.94 5.54
C TRP A 30 -1.92 -7.50 6.54
N GLY A 31 -3.06 -7.04 6.02
CA GLY A 31 -4.18 -6.53 6.80
C GLY A 31 -4.21 -5.01 6.93
N GLN A 32 -3.12 -4.32 6.57
CA GLN A 32 -3.14 -2.87 6.46
C GLN A 32 -3.95 -2.43 5.23
N PRO A 33 -4.70 -1.32 5.34
CA PRO A 33 -5.28 -0.69 4.16
C PRO A 33 -4.16 -0.35 3.18
N GLY A 34 -4.38 -0.62 1.89
CA GLY A 34 -3.36 -0.44 0.86
C GLY A 34 -2.44 -1.64 0.63
N TYR A 35 -2.43 -2.63 1.53
CA TYR A 35 -1.71 -3.88 1.31
C TYR A 35 -2.34 -4.65 0.15
N ARG A 36 -1.48 -5.26 -0.66
CA ARG A 36 -1.90 -6.04 -1.80
C ARG A 36 -0.91 -7.19 -1.99
N PRO A 37 -1.36 -8.45 -2.11
CA PRO A 37 -0.45 -9.59 -2.27
C PRO A 37 0.40 -9.51 -3.54
N GLY A 38 0.01 -8.73 -4.56
CA GLY A 38 0.88 -8.47 -5.72
C GLY A 38 2.00 -7.43 -5.49
N LEU A 39 2.02 -6.74 -4.34
CA LEU A 39 3.13 -5.86 -3.92
C LEU A 39 4.18 -6.61 -3.09
N ASP A 40 3.75 -7.72 -2.48
CA ASP A 40 4.58 -8.64 -1.70
C ASP A 40 5.14 -9.69 -2.68
N GLY A 41 6.35 -9.41 -3.19
CA GLY A 41 6.95 -10.21 -4.25
C GLY A 41 7.49 -11.56 -3.77
N ASP A 42 7.80 -11.66 -2.49
CA ASP A 42 8.35 -12.83 -1.82
C ASP A 42 7.30 -13.57 -0.95
N GLY A 43 6.17 -12.94 -0.65
CA GLY A 43 5.03 -13.58 -0.01
C GLY A 43 5.16 -13.70 1.50
N ASP A 44 6.01 -12.88 2.13
CA ASP A 44 6.31 -12.94 3.56
C ASP A 44 5.28 -12.16 4.41
N GLY A 45 4.39 -11.40 3.77
CA GLY A 45 3.39 -10.55 4.40
C GLY A 45 3.83 -9.09 4.61
N LEU A 46 5.00 -8.69 4.10
CA LEU A 46 5.58 -7.35 4.15
C LEU A 46 5.81 -6.80 2.73
N ALA A 47 4.80 -6.11 2.20
CA ALA A 47 4.97 -5.35 0.98
C ALA A 47 5.84 -4.10 1.24
N CYS A 48 6.70 -3.77 0.28
CA CYS A 48 7.46 -2.50 0.26
C CYS A 48 8.44 -2.31 1.41
N GLU A 49 9.12 -3.38 1.80
CA GLU A 49 10.19 -3.41 2.80
C GLU A 49 11.47 -2.66 2.39
N ARG A 50 11.70 -2.39 1.09
CA ARG A 50 12.91 -1.74 0.57
C ARG A 50 12.63 -0.66 -0.49
#